data_AF-A0A8T5H1N1-F1
#
_entry.id   AF-A0A8T5H1N1-F1
#
_cell.length_a   1.000
_cell.length_b   1.000
_cell.length_c   1.000
_cell.angle_alpha   90.00
_cell.angle_beta   90.00
_cell.angle_gamma   90.00
#
_symmetry.space_group_name_H-M   'P 1'
#
loop_
_entity.id
_entity.type
_entity.pdbx_description
1 polymer ?
#
loop_
_entity_poly.entity_id
_entity_poly.type
_entity_poly.pdbx_seq_one_letter_code
_entity_poly.pdbx_strand_id
1 'polypeptide(L)' 'MQKKCVVCDAEALYKIKNISEFYCHNCAEEHFGDVEMLVTLEEEARRLKQYIKERLQNEQSD' A
#
# COMPACT_ATOMS: atom_id res chain seq x y z
N MET A 1 -12.46 -1.51 3.02
CA MET A 1 -12.75 -0.94 1.68
C MET A 1 -11.69 -1.42 0.73
N GLN A 2 -12.07 -2.16 -0.32
CA GLN A 2 -11.14 -2.50 -1.40
C GLN A 2 -10.67 -1.21 -2.07
N LYS A 3 -9.36 -1.07 -2.28
CA LYS A 3 -8.77 0.04 -3.02
C LYS A 3 -8.96 -0.21 -4.52
N LYS A 4 -9.16 0.85 -5.29
CA LYS A 4 -9.38 0.76 -6.75
C LYS A 4 -8.19 1.29 -7.52
N CYS A 5 -7.94 0.71 -8.68
CA CYS A 5 -6.94 1.17 -9.63
C CYS A 5 -7.31 2.55 -10.15
N VAL A 6 -6.38 3.51 -10.10
CA VAL A 6 -6.61 4.89 -10.58
C VAL A 6 -6.80 4.97 -12.10
N VAL A 7 -6.40 3.93 -12.84
CA VAL A 7 -6.45 3.89 -14.31
C VAL A 7 -7.75 3.25 -14.82
N CYS A 8 -8.17 2.13 -14.22
CA CYS A 8 -9.24 1.28 -14.76
C CYS A 8 -10.32 0.89 -13.75
N ASP A 9 -10.30 1.45 -12.54
CA ASP A 9 -11.24 1.19 -11.44
C ASP A 9 -11.35 -0.26 -10.94
N ALA A 10 -10.57 -1.19 -11.51
CA ALA A 10 -10.44 -2.56 -11.04
C ALA A 10 -9.85 -2.62 -9.62
N GLU A 11 -9.89 -3.80 -9.00
CA GLU A 11 -9.27 -4.02 -7.69
C GLU A 11 -7.76 -3.72 -7.75
N ALA A 12 -7.29 -2.83 -6.88
CA ALA A 12 -5.88 -2.51 -6.77
C ALA A 12 -5.15 -3.53 -5.90
N LEU A 13 -3.94 -3.88 -6.31
CA LEU A 13 -3.04 -4.79 -5.59
C LEU A 13 -1.78 -4.07 -5.11
N TYR A 14 -1.45 -2.95 -5.77
CA TYR A 14 -0.24 -2.17 -5.53
C TYR A 14 -0.59 -0.72 -5.22
N LYS A 15 0.32 -0.05 -4.51
CA LYS A 15 0.34 1.41 -4.32
C LYS A 15 1.72 1.96 -4.63
N ILE A 16 1.81 3.22 -5.03
CA ILE A 16 3.10 3.91 -5.07
C ILE A 16 3.58 4.18 -3.63
N LYS A 17 4.88 3.98 -3.38
CA LYS A 17 5.54 4.35 -2.11
C LYS A 17 5.27 5.82 -1.79
N ASN A 18 4.85 6.10 -0.56
CA ASN A 18 4.61 7.46 -0.05
C ASN A 18 3.50 8.27 -0.75
N ILE A 19 2.77 7.69 -1.70
CA ILE A 19 1.66 8.35 -2.42
C ILE A 19 0.36 7.56 -2.20
N SER A 20 -0.79 8.20 -2.40
CA SER A 20 -2.12 7.61 -2.22
C SER A 20 -2.72 7.02 -3.50
N GLU A 21 -1.90 6.81 -4.53
CA GLU A 21 -2.33 6.23 -5.81
C GLU A 21 -2.19 4.71 -5.78
N PHE A 22 -3.17 4.03 -6.38
CA PHE A 22 -3.33 2.58 -6.31
C PHE A 22 -3.49 2.01 -7.72
N TYR A 23 -2.94 0.83 -7.95
CA TYR A 23 -2.91 0.19 -9.27
C TYR A 23 -3.24 -1.30 -9.16
N CYS A 24 -3.98 -1.81 -10.15
CA CYS A 24 -4.08 -3.25 -10.36
C CYS A 24 -2.78 -3.77 -10.97
N HIS A 25 -2.63 -5.10 -11.05
CA HIS A 25 -1.43 -5.72 -11.61
C HIS A 25 -1.13 -5.27 -13.05
N ASN A 26 -2.12 -5.34 -13.94
CA ASN A 26 -1.92 -5.02 -15.36
C ASN A 26 -1.50 -3.56 -15.57
N CYS A 27 -2.21 -2.61 -14.94
CA CYS A 27 -1.85 -1.20 -15.04
C CYS A 27 -0.52 -0.89 -14.35
N ALA A 28 -0.16 -1.64 -13.31
CA ALA A 28 1.16 -1.50 -12.70
C ALA A 28 2.27 -1.92 -13.69
N GLU A 29 2.14 -3.08 -14.34
CA GLU A 29 3.14 -3.54 -15.32
C GLU A 29 3.21 -2.64 -16.56
N GLU A 30 2.07 -2.13 -17.02
CA GLU A 30 2.00 -1.28 -18.22
C GLU A 30 2.56 0.14 -17.97
N HIS A 31 2.28 0.71 -16.79
CA HIS A 31 2.63 2.11 -16.51
C HIS A 31 3.92 2.30 -15.69
N PHE A 32 4.42 1.27 -15.02
CA PHE A 32 5.62 1.38 -14.19
C PHE A 32 6.76 0.57 -14.80
N GLY A 33 7.67 1.29 -15.47
CA GLY A 33 8.95 0.71 -15.92
C GLY A 33 9.89 0.35 -14.78
N ASP A 34 9.68 0.93 -13.58
CA ASP A 34 10.42 0.62 -12.37
C ASP A 34 9.46 0.19 -11.24
N VAL A 35 9.46 -1.11 -10.96
CA VAL A 35 8.63 -1.73 -9.93
C VAL A 35 9.13 -1.47 -8.52
N GLU A 36 10.35 -0.95 -8.34
CA GLU A 36 10.87 -0.61 -7.00
C GLU A 36 10.05 0.49 -6.33
N MET A 37 9.34 1.31 -7.10
CA MET A 37 8.47 2.35 -6.57
C MET A 37 7.10 1.84 -6.10
N LEU A 38 6.76 0.58 -6.38
CA LEU A 38 5.50 -0.04 -6.01
C LEU A 38 5.63 -0.85 -4.73
N VAL A 39 4.55 -0.89 -3.94
CA VAL A 39 4.41 -1.74 -2.75
C VAL A 39 3.09 -2.47 -2.82
N THR A 40 3.07 -3.73 -2.38
CA THR A 40 1.83 -4.49 -2.24
C THR A 40 0.98 -3.94 -1.09
N LEU A 41 -0.34 -3.92 -1.27
CA LEU A 41 -1.25 -3.42 -0.23
C LEU A 41 -1.14 -4.19 1.08
N GLU A 42 -0.90 -5.50 1.02
CA GLU A 42 -0.78 -6.34 2.20
C GLU A 42 0.47 -5.97 3.03
N GLU A 43 1.60 -5.75 2.37
CA GLU A 43 2.84 -5.36 3.04
C GLU A 43 2.68 -4.01 3.76
N GLU A 44 2.07 -3.02 3.10
CA GLU A 44 1.81 -1.73 3.72
C GLU A 44 0.85 -1.85 4.92
N ALA A 45 -0.20 -2.65 4.78
CA ALA A 45 -1.13 -2.90 5.88
C ALA A 45 -0.42 -3.58 7.07
N ARG A 46 0.54 -4.48 6.80
CA ARG A 46 1.36 -5.13 7.83
C ARG A 46 2.25 -4.13 8.55
N ARG A 47 2.96 -3.27 7.80
CA ARG A 47 3.80 -2.20 8.36
C ARG A 47 2.99 -1.24 9.23
N LEU A 48 1.81 -0.83 8.75
CA LEU A 48 0.92 0.06 9.49
C LEU A 48 0.43 -0.59 10.80
N LYS A 49 0.02 -1.85 10.76
CA LYS A 49 -0.39 -2.60 11.96
C LYS A 49 0.73 -2.70 12.99
N GLN A 50 1.95 -2.98 12.53
CA GLN A 50 3.12 -3.06 13.41
C GLN A 50 3.41 -1.70 14.06
N TYR A 51 3.43 -0.62 13.27
CA TYR A 51 3.63 0.73 13.77
C TYR A 51 2.63 1.10 14.87
N ILE A 52 1.34 0.82 14.64
CA ILE A 52 0.28 1.07 15.63
C ILE A 52 0.52 0.25 16.89
N LYS A 53 0.88 -1.03 16.77
CA LYS A 53 1.15 -1.90 17.92
C LYS A 53 2.31 -1.36 18.78
N GLU A 54 3.41 -0.96 18.16
CA GLU A 54 4.57 -0.40 18.85
C GLU A 54 4.22 0.90 19.57
N ARG A 55 3.44 1.79 18.93
CA ARG A 55 2.96 3.03 19.55
C ARG A 55 2.07 2.77 20.77
N LEU A 56 1.07 1.89 20.64
CA LEU A 56 0.17 1.54 21.74
C LEU A 56 0.88 0.87 22.91
N GLN A 57 1.94 0.09 22.66
CA GLN A 57 2.74 -0.54 23.72
C GLN A 57 3.60 0.48 24.48
N ASN A 58 4.14 1.48 23.78
CA ASN A 58 4.91 2.55 24.43
C ASN A 58 4.01 3.46 25.28
N GLU A 59 2.76 3.69 24.88
CA GLU A 59 1.78 4.50 25.64
C GLU A 59 1.23 3.81 26.91
N GLN A 60 1.46 2.50 27.09
CA GLN A 60 1.05 1.75 28.30
C GLN A 60 2.19 1.57 29.31
N SER A 61 3.39 2.10 29.02
CA SER A 61 4.59 1.93 29.85
C SER A 61 4.99 3.19 30.64
N ASP A 62 4.15 4.24 30.64
CA ASP A 62 4.30 5.48 31.43
C ASP A 62 3.22 5.60 32.52
#